data_AF-A0A1V2PAJ0-F1
#
_entry.id   AF-A0A1V2PAJ0-F1
#
_cell.length_a   1.000
_cell.length_b   1.000
_cell.length_c   1.000
_cell.angle_alpha   90.00
_cell.angle_beta   90.00
_cell.angle_gamma   90.00
#
_symmetry.space_group_name_H-M   'P 1'
#
loop_
_entity.id
_entity.type
_entity.pdbx_description
1 polymer ?
#
loop_
_entity_poly.entity_id
_entity_poly.type
_entity_poly.pdbx_seq_one_letter_code
_entity_poly.pdbx_strand_id
1 'polypeptide(L)'
;MGSGSSHTVKINPPAIPGARDAFHEAAQKIDELVSVLKGMKTPAWAQDPVSKTTAVRFDAGTGDTGRIAAIQALTKYGQELRNSGDALNEAYERYVRVEGTNTDRWRGKGPQDD
;
A
#
# COMPACT_ATOMS: atom_id res chain seq x y z
N MET A 1 34.39 18.09 -3.69
CA MET A 1 32.98 18.35 -3.30
C MET A 1 32.09 17.63 -4.31
N GLY A 2 31.53 16.48 -3.95
CA GLY A 2 30.76 15.63 -4.86
C GLY A 2 29.36 16.17 -5.07
N SER A 3 29.00 16.42 -6.33
CA SER A 3 27.64 16.82 -6.73
C SER A 3 26.74 15.57 -6.69
N GLY A 4 25.86 15.50 -5.69
CA GLY A 4 24.83 14.47 -5.61
C GLY A 4 23.76 14.74 -6.66
N SER A 5 23.74 13.96 -7.72
CA SER A 5 22.66 13.98 -8.70
C SER A 5 21.35 13.57 -8.02
N SER A 6 20.47 14.52 -7.74
CA SER A 6 19.12 14.22 -7.30
C SER A 6 18.40 13.52 -8.46
N HIS A 7 18.18 12.22 -8.35
CA HIS A 7 17.30 11.51 -9.27
C HIS A 7 15.88 12.00 -9.04
N THR A 8 15.50 13.04 -9.77
CA THR A 8 14.12 13.50 -9.85
C THR A 8 13.35 12.43 -10.61
N VAL A 9 12.65 11.57 -9.87
CA VAL A 9 11.68 10.66 -10.46
C VAL A 9 10.64 11.54 -11.14
N LYS A 10 10.69 11.61 -12.47
CA LYS A 10 9.67 12.29 -13.28
C LYS A 10 8.40 11.45 -13.22
N ILE A 11 7.62 11.63 -12.16
CA ILE A 11 6.30 11.03 -12.06
C ILE A 11 5.41 11.77 -13.05
N ASN A 12 4.84 11.05 -14.02
CA ASN A 12 3.83 11.60 -14.92
C ASN A 12 2.54 11.85 -14.10
N PRO A 13 2.13 13.11 -13.84
CA PRO A 13 1.04 13.40 -12.90
C PRO A 13 -0.31 12.71 -13.21
N PRO A 14 -0.72 12.53 -14.48
CA PRO A 14 -1.91 11.76 -14.85
C PRO A 14 -1.86 10.27 -14.46
N ALA A 15 -0.67 9.71 -14.22
CA ALA A 15 -0.54 8.32 -13.79
C ALA A 15 -0.71 8.13 -12.27
N ILE A 16 -0.64 9.23 -11.49
CA ILE A 16 -0.73 9.18 -10.02
C ILE A 16 -2.09 8.65 -9.53
N PRO A 17 -3.25 9.07 -10.08
CA PRO A 17 -4.53 8.52 -9.67
C PRO A 17 -4.63 7.00 -9.90
N GLY A 18 -4.18 6.52 -11.06
CA GLY A 18 -4.18 5.08 -11.36
C GLY A 18 -3.27 4.27 -10.42
N ALA A 19 -2.09 4.79 -10.10
CA ALA A 19 -1.19 4.15 -9.14
C ALA A 19 -1.78 4.14 -7.71
N ARG A 20 -2.35 5.27 -7.26
CA ARG A 20 -3.06 5.38 -5.96
C ARG A 20 -4.15 4.33 -5.86
N ASP A 21 -5.02 4.26 -6.87
CA ASP A 21 -6.16 3.35 -6.86
C ASP A 21 -5.69 1.89 -6.84
N ALA A 22 -4.64 1.55 -7.59
CA ALA A 22 -4.04 0.22 -7.56
C ALA A 22 -3.47 -0.17 -6.18
N PHE A 23 -2.83 0.77 -5.46
CA PHE A 23 -2.36 0.52 -4.09
C PHE A 23 -3.52 0.27 -3.11
N HIS A 24 -4.60 1.05 -3.22
CA HIS A 24 -5.77 0.87 -2.37
C HIS A 24 -6.51 -0.45 -2.67
N GLU A 25 -6.65 -0.80 -3.95
CA GLU A 25 -7.24 -2.06 -4.38
C GLU A 25 -6.42 -3.26 -3.88
N ALA A 26 -5.09 -3.19 -4.00
CA ALA A 26 -4.19 -4.23 -3.48
C ALA A 26 -4.31 -4.38 -1.96
N ALA A 27 -4.41 -3.27 -1.22
CA ALA A 27 -4.63 -3.31 0.23
C ALA A 27 -5.97 -3.98 0.59
N GLN A 28 -7.05 -3.66 -0.14
CA GLN A 28 -8.36 -4.27 0.06
C GLN A 28 -8.32 -5.78 -0.18
N LYS A 29 -7.67 -6.23 -1.26
CA LYS A 29 -7.50 -7.66 -1.56
C LYS A 29 -6.77 -8.40 -0.43
N ILE A 30 -5.80 -7.75 0.20
CA ILE A 30 -5.10 -8.32 1.36
C ILE A 30 -6.03 -8.42 2.57
N ASP A 31 -6.89 -7.44 2.83
CA ASP A 31 -7.86 -7.53 3.92
C ASP A 31 -8.82 -8.72 3.74
N GLU A 32 -9.28 -8.93 2.51
CA GLU A 32 -10.14 -10.05 2.15
C GLU A 32 -9.42 -11.39 2.40
N LEU A 33 -8.16 -11.51 1.96
CA LEU A 33 -7.33 -12.70 2.22
C LEU A 33 -7.11 -12.93 3.72
N VAL A 34 -6.82 -11.88 4.49
CA VAL A 34 -6.66 -11.96 5.94
C VAL A 34 -7.95 -12.43 6.61
N SER A 35 -9.11 -11.95 6.15
CA SER A 35 -10.42 -12.38 6.65
C SER A 35 -10.64 -13.87 6.40
N VAL A 36 -10.36 -14.35 5.19
CA VAL A 36 -10.44 -15.77 4.83
C VAL A 36 -9.51 -16.62 5.71
N LEU A 37 -8.25 -16.21 5.86
CA LEU A 37 -7.27 -16.95 6.66
C LEU A 37 -7.64 -17.04 8.14
N LYS A 38 -8.27 -16.00 8.71
CA LYS A 38 -8.78 -16.02 10.09
C LYS A 38 -9.89 -17.06 10.27
N GLY A 39 -10.71 -17.29 9.25
CA GLY A 39 -11.81 -18.25 9.27
C GLY A 39 -11.40 -19.71 9.03
N MET A 40 -10.24 -19.95 8.41
CA MET A 40 -9.78 -21.30 8.09
C MET A 40 -9.09 -21.98 9.28
N LYS A 41 -9.37 -23.26 9.52
CA LYS A 41 -8.57 -24.10 10.43
C LYS A 41 -7.55 -24.92 9.64
N THR A 42 -6.38 -25.14 10.21
CA THR A 42 -5.36 -25.98 9.57
C THR A 42 -5.76 -27.46 9.69
N PRO A 43 -5.94 -28.18 8.57
CA PRO A 43 -6.27 -29.61 8.62
C PRO A 43 -5.04 -30.44 8.97
N ALA A 44 -5.25 -31.57 9.66
CA ALA A 44 -4.22 -32.59 9.79
C ALA A 44 -4.04 -33.32 8.45
N TRP A 45 -2.88 -33.21 7.83
CA TRP A 45 -2.64 -33.73 6.47
C TRP A 45 -2.67 -35.26 6.36
N ALA A 46 -2.32 -35.96 7.44
CA ALA A 46 -2.22 -37.43 7.47
C ALA A 46 -3.14 -38.09 8.52
N GLN A 47 -3.94 -37.31 9.24
CA GLN A 47 -4.83 -37.77 10.32
C GLN A 47 -4.16 -38.52 11.49
N ASP A 48 -2.83 -38.56 11.51
CA ASP A 48 -2.00 -39.12 12.57
C ASP A 48 -1.79 -38.13 13.75
N PRO A 49 -1.25 -38.59 14.89
CA PRO A 49 -0.99 -37.72 16.05
C PRO A 49 -0.02 -36.56 15.78
N VAL A 50 0.95 -36.74 14.87
CA VAL A 50 1.97 -35.72 14.56
C VAL A 50 1.36 -34.57 13.76
N SER A 51 0.60 -34.89 12.72
CA SER A 51 -0.10 -33.94 11.87
C SER A 51 -1.18 -33.18 12.64
N LYS A 52 -1.91 -33.84 13.54
CA LYS A 52 -2.85 -33.17 14.47
C LYS A 52 -2.13 -32.19 15.39
N THR A 53 -1.04 -32.61 16.02
CA THR A 53 -0.25 -31.74 16.90
C THR A 53 0.34 -30.54 16.15
N THR A 54 0.87 -30.79 14.95
CA THR A 54 1.45 -29.74 14.09
C THR A 54 0.39 -28.74 13.65
N ALA A 55 -0.79 -29.19 13.23
CA ALA A 55 -1.90 -28.31 12.85
C ALA A 55 -2.33 -27.40 14.01
N VAL A 56 -2.48 -27.96 15.23
CA VAL A 56 -2.79 -27.17 16.43
C VAL A 56 -1.70 -26.14 16.73
N ARG A 57 -0.42 -26.52 16.67
CA ARG A 57 0.69 -25.59 16.92
C ARG A 57 0.77 -24.47 15.88
N PHE A 58 0.57 -24.81 14.60
CA PHE A 58 0.54 -23.84 13.51
C PHE A 58 -0.61 -22.84 13.66
N ASP A 59 -1.79 -23.31 14.10
CA ASP A 59 -2.96 -22.47 14.33
C ASP A 59 -2.85 -21.61 15.60
N ALA A 60 -2.23 -22.14 16.66
CA ALA A 60 -2.06 -21.48 17.95
C ALA A 60 -0.95 -20.41 17.93
N GLY A 61 0.03 -20.52 17.03
CA GLY A 61 1.04 -19.50 16.74
C GLY A 61 1.83 -19.06 17.98
N THR A 62 2.88 -19.79 18.33
CA THR A 62 3.80 -19.40 19.43
C THR A 62 5.09 -18.82 18.85
N GLY A 63 5.03 -17.62 18.26
CA GLY A 63 6.21 -16.90 17.74
C GLY A 63 6.03 -16.35 16.33
N ASP A 64 7.15 -16.17 15.61
CA ASP A 64 7.22 -15.53 14.28
C ASP A 64 6.79 -16.44 13.12
N THR A 65 6.17 -17.58 13.42
CA THR A 65 5.74 -18.57 12.42
C THR A 65 4.31 -19.02 12.65
N GLY A 66 3.73 -19.71 11.67
CA GLY A 66 2.36 -20.19 11.73
C GLY A 66 1.33 -19.19 11.23
N ARG A 67 0.06 -19.54 11.38
CA ARG A 67 -1.08 -18.80 10.81
C ARG A 67 -1.18 -17.39 11.36
N ILE A 68 -0.98 -17.20 12.66
CA ILE A 68 -1.07 -15.89 13.31
C ILE A 68 0.02 -14.96 12.79
N ALA A 69 1.27 -15.42 12.69
CA ALA A 69 2.37 -14.63 12.16
C ALA A 69 2.14 -14.23 10.69
N ALA A 70 1.63 -15.16 9.86
CA ALA A 70 1.27 -14.88 8.48
C ALA A 70 0.16 -13.81 8.38
N ILE A 71 -0.90 -13.92 9.20
CA ILE A 71 -1.98 -12.93 9.28
C ILE A 71 -1.42 -11.56 9.68
N GLN A 72 -0.53 -11.50 10.68
CA GLN A 72 0.09 -10.25 11.12
C GLN A 72 0.95 -9.62 10.02
N ALA A 73 1.77 -10.42 9.33
CA ALA A 73 2.62 -9.94 8.24
C ALA A 73 1.78 -9.38 7.09
N LEU A 74 0.74 -10.10 6.66
CA LEU A 74 -0.19 -9.63 5.64
C LEU A 74 -0.92 -8.37 6.06
N THR A 75 -1.39 -8.30 7.31
CA THR A 75 -2.06 -7.09 7.84
C THR A 75 -1.13 -5.88 7.79
N LYS A 76 0.15 -6.03 8.18
CA LYS A 76 1.15 -4.95 8.09
C LYS A 76 1.39 -4.52 6.65
N TYR A 77 1.55 -5.49 5.74
CA TYR A 77 1.78 -5.21 4.34
C TYR A 77 0.58 -4.48 3.68
N GLY A 78 -0.65 -4.91 4.00
CA GLY A 78 -1.86 -4.18 3.58
C GLY A 78 -1.88 -2.73 4.06
N GLN A 79 -1.43 -2.47 5.29
CA GLN A 79 -1.30 -1.11 5.81
C GLN A 79 -0.24 -0.30 5.07
N GLU A 80 0.91 -0.89 4.74
CA GLU A 80 1.96 -0.22 3.96
C GLU A 80 1.48 0.19 2.56
N LEU A 81 0.67 -0.64 1.92
CA LEU A 81 0.04 -0.32 0.63
C LEU A 81 -0.93 0.85 0.76
N ARG A 82 -1.78 0.89 1.79
CA ARG A 82 -2.66 2.05 2.05
C ARG A 82 -1.85 3.33 2.25
N ASN A 83 -0.84 3.27 3.12
CA ASN A 83 0.02 4.42 3.39
C ASN A 83 0.69 4.94 2.10
N SER A 84 1.07 4.03 1.19
CA SER A 84 1.66 4.39 -0.10
C SER A 84 0.65 5.08 -1.03
N GLY A 85 -0.59 4.58 -1.09
CA GLY A 85 -1.67 5.22 -1.84
C GLY A 85 -2.04 6.60 -1.28
N ASP A 86 -2.16 6.73 0.04
CA ASP A 86 -2.43 8.00 0.71
C ASP A 86 -1.33 9.05 0.43
N ALA A 87 -0.05 8.63 0.47
CA ALA A 87 1.07 9.50 0.14
C ALA A 87 1.04 9.97 -1.32
N LEU A 88 0.65 9.10 -2.25
CA LEU A 88 0.45 9.48 -3.66
C LEU A 88 -0.72 10.45 -3.82
N ASN A 89 -1.82 10.25 -3.08
CA ASN A 89 -2.94 11.17 -3.09
C ASN A 89 -2.52 12.56 -2.59
N GLU A 90 -1.80 12.63 -1.48
CA GLU A 90 -1.29 13.88 -0.93
C GLU A 90 -0.35 14.59 -1.92
N ALA A 91 0.55 13.84 -2.58
CA ALA A 91 1.43 14.39 -3.60
C ALA A 91 0.65 14.97 -4.79
N TYR A 92 -0.39 14.27 -5.25
CA TYR A 92 -1.26 14.73 -6.33
C TYR A 92 -2.03 16.01 -5.96
N GLU A 93 -2.63 16.06 -4.76
CA GLU A 93 -3.35 17.25 -4.28
C GLU A 93 -2.44 18.48 -4.19
N ARG A 94 -1.20 18.30 -3.72
CA ARG A 94 -0.19 19.37 -3.70
C ARG A 94 0.16 19.83 -5.12
N TYR A 95 0.35 18.91 -6.06
CA TYR A 95 0.62 19.22 -7.46
C TYR A 95 -0.53 20.05 -8.08
N VAL A 96 -1.77 19.57 -7.99
CA VAL A 96 -2.95 20.25 -8.53
C VAL A 96 -3.11 21.65 -7.94
N ARG A 97 -2.87 21.81 -6.63
CA ARG A 97 -2.93 23.13 -5.98
C ARG A 97 -1.87 24.09 -6.52
N VAL A 98 -0.62 23.64 -6.66
CA VAL A 98 0.48 24.49 -7.12
C VAL A 98 0.32 24.87 -8.59
N GLU A 99 -0.03 23.93 -9.46
CA GLU A 99 -0.27 24.23 -10.87
C GLU A 99 -1.54 25.07 -11.09
N GLY A 100 -2.62 24.78 -10.36
CA GLY A 100 -3.82 25.63 -10.39
C GLY A 100 -3.51 27.07 -9.97
N THR A 101 -2.80 27.25 -8.85
CA THR A 101 -2.39 28.57 -8.37
C THR A 101 -1.48 29.30 -9.36
N ASN A 102 -0.58 28.58 -10.05
CA ASN A 102 0.28 29.17 -11.07
C ASN A 102 -0.52 29.58 -12.32
N THR A 103 -1.46 28.75 -12.76
CA THR A 103 -2.32 29.02 -13.92
C THR A 103 -3.20 30.25 -13.66
N ASP A 104 -3.73 30.41 -12.44
CA ASP A 104 -4.52 31.57 -12.03
C ASP A 104 -3.68 32.86 -11.96
N ARG A 105 -2.45 32.76 -11.45
CA ARG A 105 -1.50 33.90 -11.42
C ARG A 105 -1.10 34.38 -12.81
N TRP A 106 -1.03 33.49 -13.79
CA TRP A 106 -0.68 33.83 -15.17
C TRP A 106 -1.88 34.41 -15.93
N ARG A 107 -3.10 33.90 -15.69
CA ARG A 107 -4.34 34.52 -16.22
C ARG A 107 -4.60 35.92 -15.65
N GLY A 108 -4.18 36.18 -14.41
CA GLY A 108 -4.23 37.52 -13.81
C GLY A 108 -3.17 38.51 -14.30
N LYS A 109 -2.15 38.04 -15.03
CA LYS A 109 -1.13 38.85 -15.72
C LYS A 109 -1.25 38.69 -17.24
N GLY A 110 -2.45 38.94 -17.79
CA GLY A 110 -2.56 39.19 -19.23
C GLY A 110 -1.66 40.36 -19.62
N PRO A 111 -1.14 40.39 -20.86
CA PRO A 111 -0.25 41.46 -21.30
C PRO A 111 -0.96 42.80 -21.14
N GLN A 112 -0.39 43.68 -20.30
CA GLN A 112 -0.59 45.10 -20.46
C GLN A 112 0.24 45.47 -21.69
N ASP A 113 -0.44 45.50 -22.83
CA ASP A 113 0.10 46.12 -24.03
C ASP A 113 0.04 47.63 -23.78
N ASP A 114 1.22 48.25 -23.75
CA ASP A 114 1.47 49.69 -23.61
C ASP A 114 1.10 50.46 -24.90
#